data_AF-A0A845ZIL4-F1
#
_entry.id   AF-A0A845ZIL4-F1
#
_cell.length_a   1.000
_cell.length_b   1.000
_cell.length_c   1.000
_cell.angle_alpha   90.00
_cell.angle_beta   90.00
_cell.angle_gamma   90.00
#
_symmetry.space_group_name_H-M   'P 1'
#
loop_
_entity.id
_entity.type
_entity.pdbx_description
1 polymer ?
#
loop_
_entity_poly.entity_id
_entity_poly.type
_entity_poly.pdbx_seq_one_letter_code
_entity_poly.pdbx_strand_id
1 'polypeptide(L)'
;MISQVNVLGVGIHALTMSNTLEQISQWIDADARQYISMCTVHTVMECQSQPAVRQAVNGAGLATPDGMPLVWLTHRLAQQDVTRVYGPDLMLALCEHAVTRGYSHYFYGGAEGIAAQLSETLQARYPGLKVAGSYSPPFHPTVVEIKLSCD
;
A
#
# COMPACT_ATOMS: atom_id res chain seq x y z
N MET A 1 5.92 -11.44 15.01
CA MET A 1 4.87 -11.55 13.98
C MET A 1 3.82 -10.51 14.30
N ILE A 2 3.54 -9.60 13.37
CA ILE A 2 2.53 -8.54 13.56
C ILE A 2 1.15 -9.20 13.61
N SER A 3 0.36 -8.87 14.63
CA SER A 3 -0.99 -9.39 14.82
C SER A 3 -1.98 -8.82 13.81
N GLN A 4 -3.03 -9.57 13.55
CA GLN A 4 -4.14 -9.20 12.67
C GLN A 4 -5.46 -9.17 13.44
N VAL A 5 -6.36 -8.29 13.01
CA VAL A 5 -7.75 -8.22 13.44
C VAL A 5 -8.65 -8.56 12.25
N ASN A 6 -9.59 -9.47 12.48
CA ASN A 6 -10.58 -9.83 11.47
C ASN A 6 -11.69 -8.77 11.40
N VAL A 7 -11.77 -8.10 10.24
CA VAL A 7 -12.83 -7.15 9.90
C VAL A 7 -13.64 -7.74 8.74
N LEU A 8 -14.81 -8.32 9.03
CA LEU A 8 -15.72 -8.91 8.02
C LEU A 8 -15.03 -9.92 7.09
N GLY A 9 -14.13 -10.74 7.62
CA GLY A 9 -13.37 -11.73 6.86
C GLY A 9 -12.07 -11.19 6.23
N VAL A 10 -11.71 -9.94 6.48
CA VAL A 10 -10.47 -9.30 6.02
C VAL A 10 -9.51 -9.15 7.20
N GLY A 11 -8.30 -9.71 7.08
CA GLY A 11 -7.27 -9.65 8.12
C GLY A 11 -6.48 -8.35 8.08
N ILE A 12 -6.86 -7.36 8.88
CA ILE A 12 -6.17 -6.07 8.96
C ILE A 12 -5.04 -6.15 9.98
N HIS A 13 -3.83 -5.77 9.60
CA HIS A 13 -2.67 -5.83 10.50
C HIS A 13 -2.67 -4.65 11.47
N ALA A 14 -2.32 -4.92 12.72
CA ALA A 14 -2.12 -3.91 13.75
C ALA A 14 -0.77 -3.20 13.54
N LEU A 15 -0.78 -2.16 12.72
CA LEU A 15 0.42 -1.47 12.25
C LEU A 15 0.59 -0.08 12.83
N THR A 16 1.85 0.32 12.91
CA THR A 16 2.30 1.71 12.99
C THR A 16 3.22 1.99 11.81
N MET A 17 3.49 3.26 11.50
CA MET A 17 4.45 3.58 10.43
C MET A 17 5.83 2.95 10.71
N SER A 18 6.29 2.99 11.97
CA SER A 18 7.58 2.45 12.38
C SER A 18 7.68 0.94 12.16
N ASN A 19 6.72 0.16 12.68
CA ASN A 19 6.78 -1.30 12.54
C ASN A 19 6.56 -1.75 11.08
N THR A 20 5.85 -0.95 10.28
CA THR A 20 5.69 -1.19 8.85
C THR A 20 7.03 -1.06 8.12
N LEU A 21 7.77 0.01 8.36
CA LEU A 21 9.11 0.23 7.77
C LEU A 21 10.12 -0.83 8.22
N GLU A 22 10.06 -1.22 9.50
CA GLU A 22 10.90 -2.29 10.04
C GLU A 22 10.59 -3.63 9.36
N GLN A 23 9.31 -3.98 9.24
CA GLN A 23 8.89 -5.22 8.58
C GLN A 23 9.32 -5.27 7.11
N ILE A 24 9.20 -4.15 6.40
CA ILE A 24 9.68 -4.03 5.01
C ILE A 24 11.20 -4.20 4.94
N SER A 25 11.94 -3.59 5.86
CA SER A 25 13.41 -3.73 5.92
C SER A 25 13.81 -5.18 6.15
N GLN A 26 13.13 -5.88 7.06
CA GLN A 26 13.36 -7.31 7.30
C GLN A 26 13.10 -8.15 6.06
N TRP A 27 12.06 -7.85 5.27
CA TRP A 27 11.81 -8.58 4.02
C TRP A 27 12.90 -8.32 2.99
N ILE A 28 13.34 -7.08 2.83
CA ILE A 28 14.43 -6.73 1.90
C ILE A 28 15.73 -7.43 2.32
N ASP A 29 16.10 -7.36 3.60
CA ASP A 29 17.31 -7.98 4.14
C ASP A 29 17.30 -9.51 4.00
N ALA A 30 16.10 -10.12 3.99
CA ALA A 30 15.90 -11.57 3.82
C ALA A 30 15.67 -12.01 2.35
N ASP A 31 15.78 -11.10 1.37
CA ASP A 31 15.42 -11.33 -0.05
C ASP A 31 13.99 -11.91 -0.23
N ALA A 32 13.09 -11.53 0.67
CA ALA A 32 11.70 -11.97 0.66
C ALA A 32 10.86 -11.08 -0.25
N ARG A 33 10.17 -11.70 -1.22
CA ARG A 33 9.27 -11.00 -2.14
C ARG A 33 7.88 -10.93 -1.53
N GLN A 34 7.49 -9.73 -1.11
CA GLN A 34 6.20 -9.47 -0.47
C GLN A 34 5.50 -8.28 -1.12
N TYR A 35 4.18 -8.21 -0.93
CA TYR A 35 3.37 -7.06 -1.32
C TYR A 35 2.52 -6.59 -0.15
N ILE A 36 2.17 -5.30 -0.18
CA ILE A 36 1.37 -4.64 0.84
C ILE A 36 0.07 -4.19 0.21
N SER A 37 -1.04 -4.58 0.82
CA SER A 37 -2.37 -4.10 0.44
C SER A 37 -2.75 -2.91 1.32
N MET A 38 -2.89 -1.74 0.69
CA MET A 38 -3.39 -0.54 1.37
C MET A 38 -4.90 -0.67 1.56
N CYS A 39 -5.33 -1.06 2.75
CA CYS A 39 -6.74 -1.41 2.97
C CYS A 39 -7.49 -0.24 3.56
N THR A 40 -8.50 0.22 2.84
CA THR A 40 -9.47 1.21 3.31
C THR A 40 -10.77 0.51 3.71
N VAL A 41 -11.74 1.26 4.27
CA VAL A 41 -13.10 0.72 4.43
C VAL A 41 -13.72 0.30 3.09
N HIS A 42 -13.41 1.01 2.00
CA HIS A 42 -13.86 0.65 0.67
C HIS A 42 -13.30 -0.72 0.27
N THR A 43 -12.00 -0.95 0.49
CA THR A 43 -11.37 -2.26 0.26
C THR A 43 -12.10 -3.39 1.01
N VAL A 44 -12.46 -3.15 2.29
CA VAL A 44 -13.21 -4.14 3.09
C VAL A 44 -14.60 -4.41 2.49
N MET A 45 -15.28 -3.38 2.01
CA MET A 45 -16.59 -3.53 1.36
C MET A 45 -16.50 -4.28 0.04
N GLU A 46 -15.50 -3.99 -0.80
CA GLU A 46 -15.24 -4.72 -2.05
C GLU A 46 -14.96 -6.20 -1.79
N CYS A 47 -14.28 -6.53 -0.68
CA CYS A 47 -14.05 -7.92 -0.28
C CYS A 47 -15.33 -8.71 0.05
N GLN A 48 -16.45 -8.03 0.31
CA GLN A 48 -17.74 -8.70 0.59
C GLN A 48 -18.39 -9.23 -0.68
N SER A 49 -18.32 -8.47 -1.77
CA SER A 49 -18.91 -8.82 -3.08
C SER A 49 -17.93 -9.54 -4.00
N GLN A 50 -16.61 -9.36 -3.81
CA GLN A 50 -15.57 -9.88 -4.69
C GLN A 50 -14.61 -10.84 -3.96
N PRO A 51 -14.85 -12.17 -4.01
CA PRO A 51 -14.00 -13.15 -3.34
C PRO A 51 -12.53 -13.09 -3.76
N ALA A 52 -12.25 -12.78 -5.04
CA ALA A 52 -10.90 -12.66 -5.56
C ALA A 52 -10.13 -11.48 -4.91
N VAL A 53 -10.81 -10.35 -4.69
CA VAL A 53 -10.23 -9.20 -3.98
C VAL A 53 -9.92 -9.59 -2.54
N ARG A 54 -10.85 -10.26 -1.85
CA ARG A 54 -10.63 -10.73 -0.48
C ARG A 54 -9.43 -11.67 -0.37
N GLN A 55 -9.31 -12.61 -1.31
CA GLN A 55 -8.17 -13.52 -1.36
C GLN A 55 -6.85 -12.77 -1.58
N ALA A 56 -6.81 -11.80 -2.49
CA ALA A 56 -5.62 -10.99 -2.74
C ALA A 56 -5.22 -10.14 -1.51
N VAL A 57 -6.18 -9.55 -0.81
CA VAL A 57 -5.92 -8.76 0.40
C VAL A 57 -5.40 -9.65 1.53
N ASN A 58 -6.06 -10.78 1.81
CA ASN A 58 -5.65 -11.69 2.88
C ASN A 58 -4.36 -12.46 2.58
N GLY A 59 -3.97 -12.57 1.31
CA GLY A 59 -2.69 -13.13 0.89
C GLY A 59 -1.51 -12.15 0.96
N ALA A 60 -1.76 -10.87 1.24
CA ALA A 60 -0.72 -9.85 1.31
C ALA A 60 0.19 -10.07 2.53
N GLY A 61 1.48 -9.77 2.38
CA GLY A 61 2.43 -9.80 3.50
C GLY A 61 2.03 -8.81 4.61
N LEU A 62 1.42 -7.68 4.23
CA LEU A 62 0.74 -6.75 5.11
C LEU A 62 -0.54 -6.22 4.46
N ALA A 63 -1.59 -6.07 5.27
CA ALA A 63 -2.84 -5.41 4.92
C ALA A 63 -3.03 -4.26 5.90
N THR A 64 -2.82 -3.02 5.43
CA THR A 64 -2.65 -1.87 6.30
C THR A 64 -3.96 -1.23 6.71
N PRO A 65 -4.04 -0.58 7.89
CA PRO A 65 -5.17 0.26 8.24
C PRO A 65 -5.05 1.63 7.54
N ASP A 66 -5.43 1.70 6.26
CA ASP A 66 -5.51 2.95 5.49
C ASP A 66 -6.86 3.65 5.70
N GLY A 67 -6.98 4.26 6.87
CA GLY A 67 -8.12 5.09 7.23
C GLY A 67 -8.47 4.99 8.70
N MET A 68 -8.95 6.10 9.26
CA MET A 68 -9.29 6.19 10.69
C MET A 68 -10.33 5.15 11.16
N PRO A 69 -11.37 4.78 10.38
CA PRO A 69 -12.32 3.77 10.84
C PRO A 69 -11.67 2.40 11.13
N LEU A 70 -10.70 1.99 10.31
CA LEU A 70 -9.99 0.73 10.54
C LEU A 70 -9.05 0.82 11.75
N VAL A 71 -8.42 1.97 11.95
CA VAL A 71 -7.62 2.24 13.16
C VAL A 71 -8.49 2.10 14.40
N TRP A 72 -9.62 2.79 14.47
CA TRP A 72 -10.54 2.74 15.62
C TRP A 72 -11.08 1.34 15.89
N LEU A 73 -11.44 0.61 14.84
CA LEU A 73 -11.95 -0.76 14.96
C LEU A 73 -10.86 -1.70 15.48
N THR A 74 -9.63 -1.57 14.97
CA THR A 74 -8.48 -2.38 15.40
C THR A 74 -8.13 -2.08 16.86
N HIS A 75 -8.12 -0.80 17.27
CA HIS A 75 -7.98 -0.40 18.67
C HIS A 75 -9.02 -1.06 19.56
N ARG A 76 -10.30 -1.01 19.16
CA ARG A 76 -11.40 -1.59 19.93
C ARG A 76 -11.30 -3.11 20.06
N LEU A 77 -10.85 -3.81 19.01
CA LEU A 77 -10.85 -5.28 18.96
C LEU A 77 -9.57 -5.92 19.49
N ALA A 78 -8.41 -5.24 19.38
CA ALA A 78 -7.12 -5.79 19.79
C ALA A 78 -6.44 -5.07 20.96
N GLN A 79 -6.90 -3.87 21.36
CA GLN A 79 -6.23 -3.04 22.38
C GLN A 79 -4.73 -2.82 22.12
N GLN A 80 -4.35 -2.75 20.84
CA GLN A 80 -2.96 -2.57 20.41
C GLN A 80 -2.72 -1.14 19.92
N ASP A 81 -1.47 -0.70 20.02
CA ASP A 81 -1.05 0.59 19.46
C ASP A 81 -1.03 0.50 17.93
N VAL A 82 -2.09 1.00 17.32
CA VAL A 82 -2.30 1.02 15.87
C VAL A 82 -2.45 2.46 15.42
N THR A 83 -1.69 2.83 14.40
CA THR A 83 -1.82 4.14 13.77
C THR A 83 -2.23 3.98 12.32
N ARG A 84 -2.73 5.07 11.72
CA ARG A 84 -3.07 5.07 10.30
C ARG A 84 -1.78 4.90 9.50
N VAL A 85 -1.75 3.92 8.61
CA VAL A 85 -0.68 3.76 7.62
C VAL A 85 -1.25 4.16 6.27
N TYR A 86 -1.12 5.44 5.94
CA TYR A 86 -1.61 6.01 4.69
C TYR A 86 -0.59 5.80 3.56
N GLY A 87 -1.06 5.41 2.37
CA GLY A 87 -0.19 5.01 1.26
C GLY A 87 0.83 6.07 0.83
N PRO A 88 0.40 7.31 0.56
CA PRO A 88 1.32 8.40 0.23
C PRO A 88 2.35 8.68 1.33
N ASP A 89 1.95 8.63 2.60
CA ASP A 89 2.86 8.85 3.72
C ASP A 89 3.87 7.71 3.84
N LEU A 90 3.43 6.46 3.65
CA LEU A 90 4.29 5.28 3.64
C LEU A 90 5.31 5.35 2.49
N MET A 91 4.88 5.77 1.30
CA MET A 91 5.79 5.95 0.16
C MET A 91 6.88 6.97 0.47
N LEU A 92 6.52 8.13 1.02
CA LEU A 92 7.50 9.17 1.39
C LEU A 92 8.45 8.69 2.49
N ALA A 93 7.91 8.03 3.53
CA ALA A 93 8.71 7.48 4.61
C ALA A 93 9.67 6.38 4.12
N LEU A 94 9.25 5.54 3.18
CA LEU A 94 10.12 4.54 2.56
C LEU A 94 11.22 5.18 1.72
N CYS A 95 10.93 6.24 0.95
CA CYS A 95 11.95 6.94 0.19
C CYS A 95 13.01 7.56 1.10
N GLU A 96 12.59 8.19 2.21
CA GLU A 96 13.51 8.73 3.21
C GLU A 96 14.36 7.62 3.85
N HIS A 97 13.72 6.53 4.26
CA HIS A 97 14.39 5.37 4.85
C HIS A 97 15.38 4.72 3.87
N ALA A 98 15.03 4.66 2.58
CA ALA A 98 15.85 4.08 1.53
C ALA A 98 17.16 4.82 1.28
N VAL A 99 17.22 6.14 1.51
CA VAL A 99 18.49 6.90 1.41
C VAL A 99 19.52 6.35 2.38
N THR A 100 19.10 6.08 3.62
CA THR A 100 20.01 5.57 4.68
C THR A 100 20.38 4.10 4.46
N ARG A 101 19.46 3.30 3.95
CA ARG A 101 19.62 1.86 3.75
C ARG A 101 20.18 1.49 2.38
N GLY A 102 20.24 2.43 1.45
CA GLY A 102 20.71 2.24 0.09
C GLY A 102 19.77 1.42 -0.80
N TYR A 103 18.48 1.31 -0.44
CA TYR A 103 17.47 0.62 -1.24
C TYR A 103 17.19 1.35 -2.55
N SER A 104 16.75 0.61 -3.56
CA SER A 104 16.31 1.16 -4.85
C SER A 104 14.79 1.09 -4.99
N HIS A 105 14.22 2.11 -5.62
CA HIS A 105 12.80 2.18 -5.94
C HIS A 105 12.56 2.03 -7.43
N TYR A 106 11.43 1.42 -7.79
CA TYR A 106 10.90 1.42 -9.14
C TYR A 106 9.45 1.91 -9.09
N PHE A 107 9.12 2.93 -9.88
CA PHE A 107 7.79 3.52 -9.89
C PHE A 107 6.98 3.01 -11.07
N TYR A 108 5.84 2.37 -10.78
CA TYR A 108 5.00 1.74 -11.79
C TYR A 108 3.57 2.28 -11.74
N GLY A 109 3.03 2.70 -12.88
CA GLY A 109 1.65 3.18 -13.03
C GLY A 109 1.52 4.69 -13.17
N GLY A 110 0.27 5.16 -13.23
CA GLY A 110 -0.07 6.55 -13.55
C GLY A 110 -0.14 6.80 -15.06
N ALA A 111 -0.49 8.03 -15.44
CA ALA A 111 -0.48 8.43 -16.84
C ALA A 111 0.95 8.51 -17.39
N GLU A 112 1.08 8.60 -18.72
CA GLU A 112 2.38 8.79 -19.38
C GLU A 112 3.12 10.01 -18.80
N GLY A 113 4.41 9.85 -18.51
CA GLY A 113 5.25 10.89 -17.92
C GLY A 113 5.11 11.07 -16.40
N ILE A 114 4.01 10.63 -15.77
CA ILE A 114 3.77 10.86 -14.33
C ILE A 114 4.78 10.12 -13.46
N ALA A 115 5.07 8.85 -13.74
CA ALA A 115 6.03 8.07 -12.95
C ALA A 115 7.46 8.63 -13.07
N ALA A 116 7.82 9.21 -14.22
CA ALA A 116 9.10 9.88 -14.43
C ALA A 116 9.17 11.18 -13.62
N GLN A 117 8.15 12.03 -13.70
CA GLN A 117 8.07 13.27 -12.92
C GLN A 117 8.09 13.00 -11.41
N LEU A 118 7.41 11.93 -10.95
CA LEU A 118 7.45 11.49 -9.56
C LEU A 118 8.88 11.12 -9.14
N SER A 119 9.60 10.37 -9.98
CA SER A 119 10.98 9.96 -9.74
C SER A 119 11.89 11.19 -9.55
N GLU A 120 11.83 12.15 -10.48
CA GLU A 120 12.61 13.39 -10.42
C GLU A 120 12.32 14.21 -9.16
N THR A 121 11.03 14.36 -8.83
CA THR A 121 10.58 15.12 -7.66
C THR A 121 11.10 14.48 -6.37
N LEU A 122 11.04 13.15 -6.25
CA LEU A 122 11.49 12.44 -5.06
C LEU A 122 13.02 12.44 -4.95
N GLN A 123 13.76 12.34 -6.06
CA GLN A 123 15.22 12.45 -6.03
C GLN A 123 15.70 13.86 -5.66
N ALA A 124 14.98 14.91 -6.09
CA ALA A 124 15.26 16.28 -5.67
C ALA A 124 14.96 16.49 -4.17
N ARG A 125 13.87 15.89 -3.67
CA ARG A 125 13.47 15.97 -2.25
C ARG A 125 14.39 15.17 -1.33
N TYR A 126 14.88 14.02 -1.77
CA TYR A 126 15.70 13.10 -1.00
C TYR A 126 17.04 12.83 -1.71
N PRO A 127 18.05 13.72 -1.55
CA PRO A 127 19.35 13.53 -2.16
C PRO A 127 19.97 12.18 -1.78
N GLY A 128 20.35 11.37 -2.78
CA GLY A 128 20.86 10.01 -2.59
C GLY A 128 19.82 8.90 -2.80
N LEU A 129 18.55 9.24 -3.03
CA LEU A 129 17.52 8.26 -3.38
C LEU A 129 17.85 7.57 -4.71
N LYS A 130 17.95 6.24 -4.67
CA LYS A 130 18.19 5.42 -5.87
C LYS A 130 16.86 5.06 -6.52
N VAL A 131 16.66 5.52 -7.74
CA VAL A 131 15.53 5.11 -8.58
C VAL A 131 16.08 4.24 -9.70
N ALA A 132 15.67 2.96 -9.72
CA ALA A 132 16.10 1.98 -10.72
C ALA A 132 15.35 2.12 -12.05
N GLY A 133 14.21 2.80 -12.04
CA GLY A 133 13.44 3.12 -13.24
C GLY A 133 12.01 3.50 -12.91
N SER A 134 11.26 3.83 -13.96
CA SER A 134 9.84 4.07 -13.89
C SER A 134 9.15 3.61 -15.18
N TYR A 135 7.88 3.24 -15.07
CA TYR A 135 7.09 2.84 -16.23
C TYR A 135 5.59 3.07 -16.01
N SER A 136 4.96 3.73 -16.97
CA SER A 136 3.51 3.92 -17.02
C SER A 136 2.95 3.05 -18.15
N PRO A 137 2.35 1.87 -17.86
CA PRO A 137 1.68 1.10 -18.88
C PRO A 137 0.52 1.91 -19.48
N PRO A 138 0.21 1.75 -20.79
CA PRO A 138 -0.97 2.37 -21.36
C PRO A 138 -2.21 1.90 -20.61
N PHE A 139 -3.19 2.79 -20.42
CA PHE A 139 -4.49 2.38 -19.89
C PHE A 139 -5.06 1.29 -20.80
N HIS A 140 -5.57 0.22 -20.20
CA HIS A 140 -6.33 -0.77 -20.95
C HIS A 140 -7.48 -0.04 -21.64
N PRO A 141 -7.72 -0.25 -22.95
CA PRO A 141 -8.90 0.31 -23.60
C PRO A 141 -10.12 -0.15 -22.80
N THR A 142 -10.85 0.80 -22.23
CA THR A 142 -12.04 0.50 -21.44
C THR A 142 -12.99 -0.32 -22.30
N VAL A 143 -13.35 -1.51 -21.83
CA VAL A 143 -14.48 -2.25 -22.42
C VAL A 143 -15.72 -1.47 -22.04
N VAL A 144 -16.23 -0.68 -23.00
CA VAL A 144 -17.56 -0.08 -23.08
C VAL A 144 -18.01 0.71 -21.84
N GLU A 145 -18.12 2.03 -22.04
CA GLU A 145 -18.99 2.91 -21.27
C GLU A 145 -20.38 2.27 -21.16
N ILE A 146 -20.72 1.66 -20.02
CA ILE A 146 -22.09 1.26 -19.74
C ILE A 146 -22.88 2.54 -19.62
N LYS A 147 -23.54 2.92 -20.72
CA LYS A 147 -24.58 3.93 -20.75
C LYS A 147 -25.69 3.42 -19.84
N LEU A 148 -25.66 3.84 -18.57
CA LEU A 148 -26.82 3.76 -17.69
C LEU A 148 -27.86 4.72 -18.25
N SER A 149 -28.62 4.26 -19.25
CA SER A 149 -29.90 4.86 -19.57
C SER A 149 -30.84 4.53 -18.41
N CYS A 150 -31.02 5.49 -17.51
CA CYS A 150 -32.23 5.54 -16.72
C CYS A 150 -33.36 5.95 -17.68
N ASP A 151 -34.16 4.96 -18.10
CA ASP A 151 -35.55 5.19 -18.49
C ASP A 151 -36.43 5.09 -17.23
#